data_AF-W4P8V9-F1
#
_entry.id   AF-W4P8V9-F1
#
_cell.length_a   1.000
_cell.length_b   1.000
_cell.length_c   1.000
_cell.angle_alpha   90.00
_cell.angle_beta   90.00
_cell.angle_gamma   90.00
#
_symmetry.space_group_name_H-M   'P 1'
#
loop_
_entity.id
_entity.type
_entity.pdbx_description
1 polymer ?
#
loop_
_entity_poly.entity_id
_entity_poly.type
_entity_poly.pdbx_seq_one_letter_code
_entity_poly.pdbx_strand_id
1 'polypeptide(L)'
;MYFQGNSFYPFALDWQEQSNGRHIIPGLGIYFLHPDEGKWKRDEIDRQMNFIRNHGMAGQGHYRVQYLMENTQGLYDELIENFYAYPALQPPMKWLDNIAPSAPSDLKATPDEYGYTELTWRASTDNDPHNAPMYVVYASDEYPVDTRRAENIVAQNVRDTRYVYAPIRVWTAKKYFAVTAIDRYGNESEAAQLAK
;
A
#
# COMPACT_ATOMS: atom_id res chain seq x y z
N MET A 1 7.33 -10.90 16.88
CA MET A 1 6.63 -11.63 17.95
C MET A 1 6.35 -13.04 17.44
N TYR A 2 7.31 -13.97 17.55
CA TYR A 2 7.21 -15.30 16.94
C TYR A 2 6.51 -16.30 17.87
N PHE A 3 5.27 -16.00 18.23
CA PHE A 3 4.50 -16.76 19.20
C PHE A 3 3.16 -17.21 18.61
N GLN A 4 2.54 -18.23 19.21
CA GLN A 4 1.25 -18.77 18.80
C GLN A 4 0.15 -18.40 19.80
N GLY A 5 -1.08 -18.21 19.32
CA GLY A 5 -2.26 -18.14 20.19
C GLY A 5 -2.19 -17.04 21.25
N ASN A 6 -2.42 -17.39 22.52
CA ASN A 6 -2.43 -16.45 23.65
C ASN A 6 -1.09 -15.75 23.91
N SER A 7 -0.01 -16.19 23.27
CA SER A 7 1.29 -15.52 23.34
C SER A 7 1.51 -14.54 22.18
N PHE A 8 0.56 -14.43 21.24
CA PHE A 8 0.59 -13.48 20.14
C PHE A 8 -0.41 -12.34 20.36
N TYR A 9 -1.70 -12.66 20.46
CA TYR A 9 -2.77 -11.65 20.38
C TYR A 9 -2.73 -10.59 21.50
N PRO A 10 -2.59 -10.97 22.79
CA PRO A 10 -2.54 -9.98 23.87
C PRO A 10 -1.31 -9.07 23.77
N PHE A 11 -0.17 -9.61 23.35
CA PHE A 11 1.06 -8.82 23.17
C PHE A 11 0.96 -7.87 21.99
N ALA A 12 0.35 -8.29 20.89
CA ALA A 12 0.13 -7.42 19.75
C ALA A 12 -0.77 -6.22 20.13
N LEU A 13 -1.81 -6.45 20.93
CA LEU A 13 -2.67 -5.38 21.46
C LEU A 13 -1.93 -4.48 22.45
N ASP A 14 -1.25 -5.07 23.43
CA ASP A 14 -0.47 -4.33 24.42
C ASP A 14 0.56 -3.42 23.73
N TRP A 15 1.29 -3.92 22.73
CA TRP A 15 2.23 -3.12 21.96
C TRP A 15 1.56 -1.98 21.19
N GLN A 16 0.38 -2.22 20.61
CA GLN A 16 -0.40 -1.21 19.89
C GLN A 16 -0.90 -0.12 20.84
N GLU A 17 -1.40 -0.49 22.02
CA GLU A 17 -1.87 0.44 23.07
C GLU A 17 -0.71 1.27 23.63
N GLN A 18 0.46 0.65 23.81
CA GLN A 18 1.68 1.30 24.30
C GLN A 18 2.54 1.94 23.18
N SER A 19 2.01 2.02 21.96
CA SER A 19 2.76 2.50 20.78
C SER A 19 3.11 3.99 20.85
N ASN A 20 2.41 4.76 21.69
CA ASN A 20 2.54 6.21 21.77
C ASN A 20 2.37 6.89 20.39
N GLY A 21 1.41 6.39 19.60
CA GLY A 21 1.09 6.90 18.26
C GLY A 21 2.08 6.51 17.16
N ARG A 22 3.03 5.60 17.45
CA ARG A 22 3.98 5.06 16.47
C ARG A 22 3.42 3.80 15.80
N HIS A 23 3.97 3.46 14.65
CA HIS A 23 3.61 2.21 13.99
C HIS A 23 4.14 1.00 14.76
N ILE A 24 3.29 -0.02 14.92
CA ILE A 24 3.67 -1.36 15.37
C ILE A 24 3.55 -2.32 14.19
N ILE A 25 4.62 -3.08 13.95
CA ILE A 25 4.73 -4.05 12.86
C ILE A 25 5.09 -5.41 13.47
N PRO A 26 4.11 -6.25 13.82
CA PRO A 26 4.36 -7.58 14.36
C PRO A 26 5.15 -8.47 13.38
N GLY A 27 6.24 -9.07 13.86
CA GLY A 27 6.93 -10.14 13.14
C GLY A 27 6.22 -11.49 13.27
N LEU A 28 5.84 -12.10 12.15
CA LEU A 28 5.20 -13.41 12.01
C LEU A 28 6.25 -14.51 11.80
N GLY A 29 6.13 -15.59 12.56
CA GLY A 29 7.09 -16.69 12.59
C GLY A 29 6.86 -17.73 11.49
N ILE A 30 6.86 -17.31 10.23
CA ILE A 30 6.50 -18.21 9.10
C ILE A 30 7.45 -19.39 8.93
N TYR A 31 8.68 -19.31 9.45
CA TYR A 31 9.62 -20.44 9.48
C TYR A 31 9.07 -21.65 10.24
N PHE A 32 8.25 -21.46 11.26
CA PHE A 32 7.62 -22.58 12.01
C PHE A 32 6.62 -23.41 11.19
N LEU A 33 6.28 -22.96 9.96
CA LEU A 33 5.50 -23.75 9.00
C LEU A 33 6.31 -24.90 8.40
N HIS A 34 7.65 -24.79 8.38
CA HIS A 34 8.52 -25.84 7.86
C HIS A 34 8.71 -26.94 8.91
N PRO A 35 8.59 -28.23 8.54
CA PRO A 35 8.62 -29.35 9.49
C PRO A 35 9.92 -29.47 10.30
N ASP A 36 11.04 -28.97 9.76
CA ASP A 36 12.34 -29.01 10.43
C ASP A 36 12.51 -27.90 11.49
N GLU A 37 11.70 -26.84 11.41
CA GLU A 37 11.75 -25.68 12.31
C GLU A 37 10.62 -25.72 13.34
N GLY A 38 9.47 -26.24 12.95
CA GLY A 38 8.25 -26.27 13.75
C GLY A 38 7.18 -27.18 13.15
N LYS A 39 5.98 -27.09 13.71
CA LYS A 39 4.82 -27.87 13.26
C LYS A 39 3.58 -26.99 13.12
N TRP A 40 3.78 -25.70 12.90
CA TRP A 40 2.66 -24.79 12.70
C TRP A 40 1.94 -25.11 11.39
N LYS A 41 0.66 -24.79 11.38
CA LYS A 41 -0.18 -24.84 10.19
C LYS A 41 -0.40 -23.42 9.70
N ARG A 42 -0.56 -23.26 8.38
CA ARG A 42 -0.76 -21.95 7.75
C ARG A 42 -1.93 -21.17 8.36
N ASP A 43 -2.98 -21.87 8.82
CA ASP A 43 -4.14 -21.27 9.50
C ASP A 43 -3.76 -20.34 10.66
N GLU A 44 -2.66 -20.60 11.35
CA GLU A 44 -2.16 -19.72 12.40
C GLU A 44 -1.70 -18.38 11.85
N ILE A 45 -0.95 -18.39 10.74
CA ILE A 45 -0.47 -17.17 10.09
C ILE A 45 -1.66 -16.40 9.53
N ASP A 46 -2.61 -17.08 8.88
CA ASP A 46 -3.84 -16.47 8.36
C ASP A 46 -4.64 -15.79 9.50
N ARG A 47 -4.77 -16.43 10.67
CA ARG A 47 -5.43 -15.84 11.85
C ARG A 47 -4.67 -14.63 12.39
N GLN A 48 -3.34 -14.70 12.51
CA GLN A 48 -2.52 -13.59 12.99
C GLN A 48 -2.64 -12.37 12.07
N MET A 49 -2.59 -12.58 10.76
CA MET A 49 -2.74 -11.50 9.76
C MET A 49 -4.12 -10.86 9.81
N ASN A 50 -5.18 -11.66 9.87
CA ASN A 50 -6.54 -11.14 10.00
C ASN A 50 -6.73 -10.36 11.30
N PHE A 51 -6.14 -10.85 12.41
CA PHE A 51 -6.16 -10.14 13.68
C PHE A 51 -5.48 -8.77 13.60
N ILE A 52 -4.26 -8.71 13.06
CA ILE A 52 -3.49 -7.45 12.89
C ILE A 52 -4.30 -6.43 12.07
N ARG A 53 -4.88 -6.87 10.95
CA ARG A 53 -5.71 -6.03 10.06
C ARG A 53 -6.96 -5.52 10.75
N ASN A 54 -7.68 -6.41 11.45
CA ASN A 54 -8.91 -6.05 12.14
C ASN A 54 -8.68 -5.03 13.27
N HIS A 55 -7.45 -4.96 13.80
CA HIS A 55 -7.06 -3.98 14.84
C HIS A 55 -6.33 -2.76 14.27
N GLY A 56 -6.28 -2.58 12.95
CA GLY A 56 -5.71 -1.38 12.32
C GLY A 56 -4.20 -1.17 12.58
N MET A 57 -3.46 -2.25 12.86
CA MET A 57 -2.01 -2.18 13.01
C MET A 57 -1.34 -1.88 11.65
N ALA A 58 -0.16 -1.27 11.69
CA ALA A 58 0.47 -0.65 10.52
C ALA A 58 1.07 -1.65 9.50
N GLY A 59 1.19 -2.93 9.84
CA GLY A 59 1.68 -3.96 8.94
C GLY A 59 2.16 -5.20 9.68
N GLN A 60 2.91 -6.06 8.98
CA GLN A 60 3.53 -7.26 9.55
C GLN A 60 4.82 -7.63 8.81
N GLY A 61 5.78 -8.23 9.54
CA GLY A 61 7.04 -8.71 8.98
C GLY A 61 7.08 -10.24 8.93
N HIS A 62 7.52 -10.84 7.83
CA HIS A 62 7.56 -12.31 7.70
C HIS A 62 8.98 -12.81 7.92
N TYR A 63 9.19 -13.63 8.96
CA TYR A 63 10.50 -14.21 9.25
C TYR A 63 10.55 -15.70 8.90
N ARG A 64 11.42 -16.16 8.01
CA ARG A 64 12.37 -15.40 7.15
C ARG A 64 12.06 -15.60 5.67
N VAL A 65 12.63 -14.73 4.83
CA VAL A 65 12.36 -14.64 3.39
C VAL A 65 12.47 -15.98 2.65
N GLN A 66 13.40 -16.86 3.05
CA GLN A 66 13.55 -18.19 2.45
C GLN A 66 12.22 -18.98 2.43
N TYR A 67 11.53 -19.08 3.57
CA TYR A 67 10.30 -19.87 3.71
C TYR A 67 9.13 -19.26 2.94
N LEU A 68 9.16 -17.94 2.76
CA LEU A 68 8.23 -17.23 1.89
C LEU A 68 8.50 -17.58 0.42
N MET A 69 9.76 -17.51 -0.03
CA MET A 69 10.13 -17.79 -1.43
C MET A 69 9.97 -19.27 -1.81
N GLU A 70 10.15 -20.19 -0.86
CA GLU A 70 9.88 -21.61 -1.03
C GLU A 70 8.38 -21.94 -1.05
N ASN A 71 7.52 -20.93 -0.85
CA ASN A 71 6.07 -21.08 -0.81
C ASN A 71 5.62 -22.18 0.18
N THR A 72 6.24 -22.19 1.37
CA THR A 72 6.00 -23.23 2.38
C THR A 72 4.51 -23.27 2.75
N GLN A 73 3.88 -24.44 2.58
CA GLN A 73 2.43 -24.63 2.76
C GLN A 73 1.54 -23.70 1.89
N GLY A 74 2.02 -23.21 0.75
CA GLY A 74 1.25 -22.32 -0.13
C GLY A 74 1.11 -20.89 0.39
N LEU A 75 1.96 -20.46 1.33
CA LEU A 75 1.88 -19.13 1.94
C LEU A 75 2.07 -18.00 0.93
N TYR A 76 3.03 -18.10 0.00
CA TYR A 76 3.29 -17.05 -0.98
C TYR A 76 2.06 -16.80 -1.86
N ASP A 77 1.42 -17.88 -2.34
CA ASP A 77 0.23 -17.81 -3.17
C ASP A 77 -0.93 -17.13 -2.40
N GLU A 78 -1.16 -17.56 -1.15
CA GLU A 78 -2.17 -16.96 -0.27
C GLU A 78 -1.92 -15.45 -0.04
N LEU A 79 -0.66 -15.06 0.13
CA LEU A 79 -0.28 -13.66 0.31
C LEU A 79 -0.58 -12.84 -0.95
N ILE A 80 -0.22 -13.30 -2.15
CA ILE A 80 -0.45 -12.52 -3.38
C ILE A 80 -1.92 -12.52 -3.81
N GLU A 81 -2.66 -13.60 -3.51
CA GLU A 81 -4.05 -13.74 -3.96
C GLU A 81 -5.05 -13.02 -3.04
N ASN A 82 -4.85 -13.09 -1.72
CA ASN A 82 -5.86 -12.66 -0.75
C ASN A 82 -5.41 -11.50 0.14
N PHE A 83 -4.17 -11.53 0.62
CA PHE A 83 -3.73 -10.52 1.58
C PHE A 83 -3.14 -9.27 0.91
N TYR A 84 -2.27 -9.43 -0.10
CA TYR A 84 -1.52 -8.37 -0.78
C TYR A 84 -1.86 -8.29 -2.26
N ALA A 85 -3.12 -8.54 -2.61
CA ALA A 85 -3.64 -8.54 -3.98
C ALA A 85 -3.52 -7.18 -4.68
N TYR A 86 -3.37 -6.10 -3.92
CA TYR A 86 -3.25 -4.74 -4.44
C TYR A 86 -2.01 -4.05 -3.89
N PRO A 87 -1.45 -3.09 -4.64
CA PRO A 87 -0.37 -2.25 -4.14
C PRO A 87 -0.83 -1.49 -2.88
N ALA A 88 0.11 -1.23 -1.96
CA ALA A 88 -0.16 -0.52 -0.73
C ALA A 88 0.79 0.68 -0.58
N LEU A 89 0.26 1.78 -0.03
CA LEU A 89 1.05 2.96 0.32
C LEU A 89 1.65 2.82 1.72
N GLN A 90 2.75 3.54 1.94
CA GLN A 90 3.30 3.69 3.28
C GLN A 90 2.31 4.45 4.19
N PRO A 91 1.93 3.92 5.36
CA PRO A 91 1.07 4.64 6.28
C PRO A 91 1.71 5.95 6.75
N PRO A 92 0.91 7.02 6.99
CA PRO A 92 1.45 8.31 7.41
C PRO A 92 2.11 8.21 8.79
N MET A 93 3.31 8.76 8.92
CA MET A 93 4.08 8.88 10.14
C MET A 93 3.85 10.26 10.79
N LYS A 94 2.61 10.50 11.24
CA LYS A 94 2.13 11.79 11.76
C LYS A 94 2.91 12.37 12.94
N TRP A 95 3.77 11.57 13.58
CA TRP A 95 4.67 12.01 14.65
C TRP A 95 5.95 12.69 14.13
N LEU A 96 6.26 12.58 12.83
CA LEU A 96 7.37 13.28 12.18
C LEU A 96 6.87 14.49 11.40
N ASP A 97 5.81 14.30 10.62
CA ASP A 97 5.12 15.34 9.87
C ASP A 97 3.64 14.99 9.75
N ASN A 98 2.76 15.96 9.93
CA ASN A 98 1.31 15.78 9.84
C ASN A 98 0.65 16.72 8.81
N ILE A 99 1.44 17.43 8.00
CA ILE A 99 0.98 18.28 6.92
C ILE A 99 1.18 17.50 5.62
N ALA A 100 0.11 17.36 4.84
CA ALA A 100 0.21 16.76 3.51
C ALA A 100 0.69 17.80 2.48
N PRO A 101 1.30 17.34 1.36
CA PRO A 101 1.58 18.23 0.23
C PRO A 101 0.32 18.90 -0.30
N SER A 102 0.49 20.00 -1.04
CA SER A 102 -0.62 20.58 -1.81
C SER A 102 -1.12 19.58 -2.87
N ALA A 103 -2.42 19.59 -3.15
CA ALA A 103 -2.98 18.75 -4.20
C ALA A 103 -2.35 19.10 -5.56
N PRO A 104 -2.05 18.10 -6.42
CA PRO A 104 -1.68 18.37 -7.79
C PRO A 104 -2.77 19.20 -8.48
N SER A 105 -2.39 20.00 -9.47
CA SER A 105 -3.37 20.81 -10.22
C SER A 105 -3.23 20.59 -11.72
N ASP A 106 -4.22 21.04 -12.49
CA ASP A 106 -4.25 20.93 -13.96
C ASP A 106 -3.97 19.51 -14.49
N LEU A 107 -4.56 18.50 -13.83
CA LEU A 107 -4.49 17.12 -14.31
C LEU A 107 -5.15 17.02 -15.70
N LYS A 108 -4.40 16.50 -16.66
CA LYS A 108 -4.83 16.22 -18.03
C LYS A 108 -4.55 14.78 -18.38
N ALA A 109 -5.42 14.20 -19.19
CA ALA A 109 -5.26 12.88 -19.77
C ALA A 109 -5.36 12.99 -21.29
N THR A 110 -4.30 12.61 -21.99
CA THR A 110 -4.20 12.66 -23.45
C THR A 110 -4.02 11.23 -23.96
N PRO A 111 -5.03 10.61 -24.56
CA PRO A 111 -4.89 9.30 -25.17
C PRO A 111 -3.96 9.38 -26.39
N ASP A 112 -3.18 8.33 -26.64
CA ASP A 112 -2.38 8.16 -27.84
C ASP A 112 -3.00 7.14 -28.81
N GLU A 113 -2.40 7.01 -29.99
CA GLU A 113 -2.86 6.11 -31.06
C GLU A 113 -2.65 4.61 -30.73
N TYR A 114 -1.84 4.30 -29.71
CA TYR A 114 -1.50 2.94 -29.29
C TYR A 114 -2.34 2.45 -28.11
N GLY A 115 -3.31 3.25 -27.65
CA GLY A 115 -4.20 2.92 -26.54
C GLY A 115 -3.59 3.20 -25.16
N TYR A 116 -2.50 3.98 -25.10
CA TYR A 116 -1.97 4.51 -23.85
C TYR A 116 -2.57 5.88 -23.56
N THR A 117 -2.50 6.27 -22.30
CA THR A 117 -2.94 7.60 -21.87
C THR A 117 -1.80 8.30 -21.17
N GLU A 118 -1.35 9.41 -21.76
CA GLU A 118 -0.39 10.29 -21.12
C GLU A 118 -1.12 11.19 -20.12
N LEU A 119 -0.73 11.07 -18.85
CA LEU A 119 -1.18 11.92 -17.76
C LEU A 119 -0.13 12.98 -17.48
N THR A 120 -0.56 14.24 -17.34
CA THR A 120 0.30 15.35 -16.93
C THR A 120 -0.42 16.21 -15.90
N TRP A 121 0.32 16.77 -14.95
CA TRP A 121 -0.21 17.69 -13.94
C TRP A 121 0.83 18.77 -13.61
N ARG A 122 0.46 19.75 -12.80
CA ARG A 122 1.37 20.71 -12.19
C ARG A 122 1.89 20.19 -10.85
N ALA A 123 3.15 20.51 -10.58
CA ALA A 123 3.84 20.06 -9.37
C ALA A 123 3.15 20.55 -8.10
N SER A 124 3.09 19.66 -7.12
CA SER A 124 2.73 19.96 -5.73
C SER A 124 3.92 20.56 -4.96
N THR A 125 3.60 21.19 -3.84
CA THR A 125 4.56 21.77 -2.89
C THR A 125 4.34 21.18 -1.51
N ASP A 126 5.42 21.02 -0.76
CA ASP A 126 5.40 20.49 0.59
C ASP A 126 5.95 21.51 1.60
N ASN A 127 5.70 21.28 2.90
CA ASN A 127 6.34 22.02 3.98
C ASN A 127 7.80 21.62 4.20
N ASP A 128 8.27 20.49 3.64
CA ASP A 128 9.68 20.14 3.53
C ASP A 128 10.30 20.72 2.23
N PRO A 129 11.11 21.79 2.29
CA PRO A 129 11.68 22.41 1.11
C PRO A 129 12.82 21.58 0.47
N HIS A 130 13.32 20.53 1.13
CA HIS A 130 14.45 19.73 0.64
C HIS A 130 14.02 18.45 -0.07
N ASN A 131 12.76 18.02 0.10
CA ASN A 131 12.25 16.79 -0.47
C ASN A 131 10.99 17.09 -1.28
N ALA A 132 11.09 16.97 -2.60
CA ALA A 132 9.92 17.13 -3.46
C ALA A 132 8.90 15.99 -3.21
N PRO A 133 7.58 16.28 -3.25
CA PRO A 133 6.56 15.24 -3.23
C PRO A 133 6.73 14.24 -4.37
N MET A 134 6.34 13.00 -4.10
CA MET A 134 6.08 11.99 -5.11
C MET A 134 4.59 11.96 -5.43
N TYR A 135 4.19 11.27 -6.49
CA TYR A 135 2.80 11.15 -6.88
C TYR A 135 2.34 9.69 -6.91
N VAL A 136 1.08 9.51 -6.54
CA VAL A 136 0.34 8.26 -6.70
C VAL A 136 -0.71 8.48 -7.78
N VAL A 137 -0.74 7.56 -8.74
CA VAL A 137 -1.71 7.62 -9.84
C VAL A 137 -2.76 6.55 -9.60
N TYR A 138 -4.00 6.97 -9.71
CA TYR A 138 -5.18 6.13 -9.57
C TYR A 138 -5.97 6.09 -10.87
N ALA A 139 -6.63 4.97 -11.14
CA ALA A 139 -7.55 4.85 -12.25
C ALA A 139 -8.77 3.98 -11.91
N SER A 140 -9.94 4.35 -12.43
CA SER A 140 -11.18 3.60 -12.23
C SER A 140 -12.15 3.79 -13.40
N ASP A 141 -13.15 2.92 -13.49
CA ASP A 141 -14.30 3.10 -14.39
C ASP A 141 -15.42 3.92 -13.73
N GLU A 142 -15.27 4.22 -12.44
CA GLU A 142 -16.18 5.05 -11.66
C GLU A 142 -15.59 6.45 -11.44
N TYR A 143 -16.45 7.46 -11.45
CA TYR A 143 -16.10 8.86 -11.17
C TYR A 143 -16.88 9.37 -9.95
N PRO A 144 -16.24 10.09 -9.02
CA PRO A 144 -14.79 10.34 -8.95
C PRO A 144 -14.01 9.06 -8.65
N VAL A 145 -12.72 9.03 -9.00
CA VAL A 145 -11.86 7.88 -8.66
C VAL A 145 -11.68 7.85 -7.15
N ASP A 146 -12.10 6.77 -6.48
CA ASP A 146 -11.94 6.61 -5.04
C ASP A 146 -10.49 6.24 -4.70
N THR A 147 -9.71 7.19 -4.20
CA THR A 147 -8.30 6.99 -3.82
C THR A 147 -8.13 6.18 -2.53
N ARG A 148 -9.21 5.89 -1.80
CA ARG A 148 -9.18 5.03 -0.59
C ARG A 148 -9.22 3.54 -0.93
N ARG A 149 -9.47 3.20 -2.20
CA ARG A 149 -9.56 1.83 -2.72
C ARG A 149 -8.23 1.44 -3.35
N ALA A 150 -7.51 0.51 -2.74
CA ALA A 150 -6.17 0.10 -3.17
C ALA A 150 -6.15 -0.48 -4.59
N GLU A 151 -7.25 -1.11 -5.02
CA GLU A 151 -7.43 -1.61 -6.39
C GLU A 151 -7.38 -0.53 -7.47
N ASN A 152 -7.57 0.74 -7.10
CA ASN A 152 -7.47 1.86 -8.03
C ASN A 152 -6.02 2.34 -8.19
N ILE A 153 -5.06 1.92 -7.35
CA ILE A 153 -3.64 2.33 -7.47
C ILE A 153 -3.03 1.68 -8.72
N VAL A 154 -2.62 2.51 -9.69
CA VAL A 154 -1.95 2.05 -10.92
C VAL A 154 -0.45 2.34 -10.92
N ALA A 155 -0.01 3.37 -10.18
CA ALA A 155 1.40 3.67 -10.02
C ALA A 155 1.67 4.38 -8.69
N GLN A 156 2.86 4.15 -8.15
CA GLN A 156 3.37 4.77 -6.93
C GLN A 156 4.77 5.30 -7.18
N ASN A 157 5.26 6.18 -6.29
CA ASN A 157 6.61 6.74 -6.36
C ASN A 157 6.92 7.43 -7.70
N VAL A 158 5.91 8.00 -8.36
CA VAL A 158 6.11 8.80 -9.57
C VAL A 158 6.77 10.10 -9.15
N ARG A 159 7.97 10.40 -9.68
CA ARG A 159 8.75 11.59 -9.29
C ARG A 159 8.60 12.76 -10.26
N ASP A 160 8.21 12.48 -11.49
CA ASP A 160 7.91 13.50 -12.50
C ASP A 160 6.44 13.93 -12.42
N THR A 161 6.09 15.05 -13.04
CA THR A 161 4.71 15.52 -13.16
C THR A 161 3.99 14.96 -14.39
N ARG A 162 4.39 13.75 -14.78
CA ARG A 162 3.93 13.03 -15.96
C ARG A 162 3.99 11.53 -15.71
N TYR A 163 2.98 10.81 -16.20
CA TYR A 163 2.93 9.35 -16.17
C TYR A 163 2.24 8.82 -17.43
N VAL A 164 2.72 7.70 -17.99
CA VAL A 164 2.06 7.04 -19.12
C VAL A 164 1.33 5.82 -18.59
N TYR A 165 -0.01 5.87 -18.63
CA TYR A 165 -0.85 4.73 -18.33
C TYR A 165 -0.92 3.79 -19.53
N ALA A 166 -0.31 2.61 -19.39
CA ALA A 166 -0.27 1.57 -20.40
C ALA A 166 -0.91 0.29 -19.86
N PRO A 167 -2.22 0.06 -20.07
CA PRO A 167 -2.88 -1.15 -19.61
C PRO A 167 -2.34 -2.37 -20.37
N ILE A 168 -2.11 -3.48 -19.67
CA ILE A 168 -1.61 -4.74 -20.26
C ILE A 168 -2.54 -5.21 -21.39
N ARG A 169 -3.85 -4.99 -21.22
CA ARG A 169 -4.88 -5.30 -22.21
C ARG A 169 -5.73 -4.06 -22.43
N VAL A 170 -5.95 -3.69 -23.69
CA VAL A 170 -6.72 -2.49 -24.05
C VAL A 170 -8.16 -2.48 -23.48
N TRP A 171 -8.80 -3.65 -23.35
CA TRP A 171 -10.14 -3.76 -22.75
C TRP A 171 -10.17 -3.65 -21.22
N THR A 172 -8.99 -3.63 -20.58
CA THR A 172 -8.87 -3.33 -19.13
C THR A 172 -8.51 -1.87 -18.86
N ALA A 173 -8.44 -1.05 -19.90
CA ALA A 173 -8.16 0.38 -19.78
C ALA A 173 -9.24 1.05 -18.93
N LYS A 174 -8.80 1.76 -17.89
CA LYS A 174 -9.67 2.55 -17.01
C LYS A 174 -9.97 3.91 -17.62
N LYS A 175 -11.18 4.40 -17.38
CA LYS A 175 -11.69 5.63 -18.00
C LYS A 175 -11.31 6.90 -17.25
N TYR A 176 -11.36 6.88 -15.93
CA TYR A 176 -11.13 8.05 -15.08
C TYR A 176 -9.82 7.91 -14.33
N PHE A 177 -9.17 9.06 -14.09
CA PHE A 177 -7.89 9.13 -13.41
C PHE A 177 -7.94 10.13 -12.26
N ALA A 178 -7.20 9.83 -11.22
CA ALA A 178 -6.87 10.77 -10.16
C ALA A 178 -5.39 10.70 -9.84
N VAL A 179 -4.84 11.82 -9.37
CA VAL A 179 -3.45 11.91 -8.93
C VAL A 179 -3.42 12.60 -7.57
N THR A 180 -2.69 12.02 -6.63
CA THR A 180 -2.37 12.64 -5.33
C THR A 180 -0.88 12.89 -5.26
N ALA A 181 -0.47 13.79 -4.38
CA ALA A 181 0.91 13.96 -3.96
C ALA A 181 1.13 13.33 -2.58
N ILE A 182 2.28 12.71 -2.38
CA ILE A 182 2.67 12.08 -1.12
C ILE A 182 4.07 12.55 -0.72
N ASP A 183 4.23 12.89 0.56
CA ASP A 183 5.53 13.25 1.12
C ASP A 183 6.36 12.01 1.50
N ARG A 184 7.58 12.22 2.00
CA ARG A 184 8.47 11.15 2.50
C ARG A 184 7.99 10.49 3.79
N TYR A 185 7.00 11.05 4.46
CA TYR A 185 6.43 10.56 5.72
C TYR A 185 5.09 9.83 5.52
N GLY A 186 4.59 9.76 4.29
CA GLY A 186 3.34 9.07 3.93
C GLY A 186 2.09 9.94 4.04
N ASN A 187 2.21 11.26 4.23
CA ASN A 187 1.06 12.16 4.19
C ASN A 187 0.64 12.38 2.73
N GLU A 188 -0.60 12.04 2.42
CA GLU A 188 -1.16 12.11 1.08
C GLU A 188 -2.11 13.32 0.95
N SER A 189 -1.99 14.06 -0.15
CA SER A 189 -2.82 15.22 -0.46
C SER A 189 -4.25 14.84 -0.86
N GLU A 190 -5.12 15.82 -0.95
CA GLU A 190 -6.37 15.69 -1.70
C GLU A 190 -6.08 15.30 -3.17
N ALA A 191 -7.03 14.61 -3.78
CA ALA A 191 -6.90 14.10 -5.14
C ALA A 191 -7.22 15.15 -6.21
N ALA A 192 -6.30 15.31 -7.16
CA ALA A 192 -6.61 15.93 -8.44
C ALA A 192 -7.43 14.94 -9.27
N GLN A 193 -8.68 15.25 -9.56
CA GLN A 193 -9.56 14.42 -10.38
C GLN A 193 -9.55 14.93 -11.82
N LEU A 194 -9.57 14.03 -12.80
CA LEU A 194 -9.78 14.42 -14.20
C LEU A 194 -11.20 15.00 -14.33
N ALA A 195 -11.32 16.27 -14.72
CA ALA A 195 -12.62 16.90 -14.94
C ALA A 195 -13.41 16.16 -16.04
N LYS A 196 -14.74 16.08 -15.88
CA LYS A 196 -15.65 15.50 -16.88
C LYS A 196 -15.70 16.30 -18.18
#